data_AF-A0A171DEB7-F1
#
_entry.id   AF-A0A171DEB7-F1
#
_cell.length_a   1.000
_cell.length_b   1.000
_cell.length_c   1.000
_cell.angle_alpha   90.00
_cell.angle_beta   90.00
_cell.angle_gamma   90.00
#
_symmetry.space_group_name_H-M   'P 1'
#
loop_
_entity.id
_entity.type
_entity.pdbx_description
1 polymer ?
#
loop_
_entity_poly.entity_id
_entity_poly.type
_entity_poly.pdbx_seq_one_letter_code
_entity_poly.pdbx_strand_id
1 'polypeptide(L)'
;MLLWAKSPAKKSQGDGYPLLPHLLDVAAVAAQLQEVVPCPVPMPCSPSWVTALVGFHALGKATPGFQKKLGRELIPGYPHFPPAAFDRHDASTVPLLRCQLVQREASKSDAQLLASAVGAHHGHLINSVDCRKAGCSA
;
A
#
# COMPACT_ATOMS: atom_id res chain seq x y z
N MET A 1 0.33 13.22 13.72
CA MET A 1 -0.59 12.45 12.87
C MET A 1 0.16 11.23 12.37
N LEU A 2 -0.16 10.02 12.81
CA LEU A 2 0.68 8.87 12.46
C LEU A 2 -0.18 7.65 12.13
N LEU A 3 -0.48 7.51 10.83
CA LEU A 3 -0.93 6.24 10.28
C LEU A 3 0.16 5.20 10.56
N TRP A 4 -0.22 4.01 11.00
CA TRP A 4 0.74 2.96 11.32
C TRP A 4 0.83 1.90 10.21
N ALA A 5 2.02 1.31 10.09
CA ALA A 5 2.31 0.20 9.18
C ALA A 5 2.61 -1.11 9.90
N LYS A 6 3.27 -1.07 11.06
CA LYS A 6 3.63 -2.25 11.85
C LYS A 6 3.14 -2.05 13.27
N SER A 7 2.55 -3.08 13.87
CA SER A 7 2.25 -3.08 15.29
C SER A 7 3.54 -3.26 16.10
N PRO A 8 3.62 -2.72 17.32
CA PRO A 8 4.73 -3.05 18.21
C PRO A 8 4.71 -4.55 18.53
N ALA A 9 5.88 -5.14 18.81
CA ALA A 9 5.99 -6.56 19.15
C ALA A 9 5.29 -6.89 20.48
N LYS A 10 5.25 -5.93 21.41
CA LYS A 10 4.44 -5.97 22.65
C LYS A 10 3.58 -4.72 22.73
N LYS A 11 2.32 -4.85 23.18
CA LYS A 11 1.41 -3.71 23.37
C LYS A 11 1.98 -2.61 24.28
N SER A 12 2.90 -2.97 25.17
CA SER A 12 3.58 -2.04 26.10
C SER A 12 4.75 -1.26 25.49
N GLN A 13 5.16 -1.55 24.24
CA GLN A 13 6.34 -0.95 23.60
C GLN A 13 6.03 0.33 22.80
N GLY A 14 4.89 0.97 23.08
CA GLY A 14 4.53 2.25 22.50
C GLY A 14 3.92 2.16 21.10
N ASP A 15 4.19 3.16 20.29
CA ASP A 15 3.55 3.38 19.01
C ASP A 15 4.06 2.40 17.95
N GLY A 16 3.13 1.89 17.13
CA GLY A 16 3.49 1.08 15.96
C GLY A 16 4.39 1.87 15.01
N TYR A 17 5.12 1.17 14.14
CA TYR A 17 5.99 1.83 13.16
C TYR A 17 5.16 2.63 12.14
N PRO A 18 5.48 3.89 11.86
CA PRO A 18 4.67 4.76 11.00
C PRO A 18 4.61 4.30 9.54
N LEU A 19 3.49 4.58 8.87
CA LEU A 19 3.25 4.16 7.49
C LEU A 19 4.18 4.84 6.50
N LEU A 20 4.29 6.18 6.52
CA LEU A 20 5.10 6.90 5.54
C LEU A 20 6.59 6.48 5.58
N PRO A 21 7.27 6.46 6.75
CA PRO A 21 8.59 5.85 6.88
C PRO A 21 8.67 4.43 6.33
N HIS A 22 7.68 3.56 6.60
CA HIS A 22 7.67 2.21 6.05
C HIS A 22 7.62 2.16 4.50
N LEU A 23 6.82 3.02 3.87
CA LEU A 23 6.78 3.11 2.41
C LEU A 23 8.13 3.57 1.86
N LEU A 24 8.79 4.52 2.53
CA LEU A 24 10.12 5.03 2.16
C LEU A 24 11.22 3.99 2.37
N ASP A 25 11.18 3.22 3.46
CA ASP A 25 12.13 2.13 3.72
C ASP A 25 12.10 1.10 2.58
N VAL A 26 10.89 0.69 2.18
CA VAL A 26 10.70 -0.29 1.10
C VAL A 26 11.11 0.28 -0.25
N ALA A 27 10.84 1.57 -0.52
CA ALA A 27 11.33 2.25 -1.71
C ALA A 27 12.87 2.31 -1.73
N ALA A 28 13.51 2.64 -0.61
CA ALA A 28 14.96 2.68 -0.49
C ALA A 28 15.59 1.31 -0.74
N VAL A 29 15.02 0.24 -0.17
CA VAL A 29 15.44 -1.14 -0.45
C VAL A 29 15.28 -1.48 -1.93
N ALA A 30 14.16 -1.12 -2.56
CA ALA A 30 13.94 -1.36 -3.98
C ALA A 30 14.94 -0.62 -4.88
N ALA A 31 15.32 0.61 -4.53
CA ALA A 31 16.34 1.36 -5.24
C ALA A 31 17.71 0.66 -5.13
N GLN A 32 18.12 0.28 -3.92
CA GLN A 32 19.40 -0.43 -3.70
C GLN A 32 19.43 -1.79 -4.39
N LEU A 33 18.32 -2.53 -4.38
CA LEU A 33 18.21 -3.82 -5.05
C LEU A 33 18.39 -3.70 -6.56
N GLN A 34 17.93 -2.62 -7.19
CA GLN A 34 18.10 -2.42 -8.64
C GLN A 34 19.56 -2.17 -9.04
N GLU A 35 20.39 -1.61 -8.15
CA GLU A 35 21.83 -1.42 -8.40
C GLU A 35 22.63 -2.73 -8.31
N VAL A 36 22.20 -3.66 -7.45
CA VAL A 36 22.91 -4.92 -7.20
C VAL A 36 22.32 -6.12 -7.95
N VAL A 37 21.05 -6.04 -8.34
CA VAL A 37 20.34 -7.05 -9.11
C VAL A 37 19.99 -6.46 -10.48
N PRO A 38 20.83 -6.69 -11.50
CA PRO A 38 20.56 -6.16 -12.84
C PRO A 38 19.25 -6.73 -13.37
N CYS A 39 18.39 -5.86 -13.91
CA CYS A 39 17.19 -6.32 -14.60
C CYS A 39 17.61 -7.11 -15.84
N PRO A 40 17.20 -8.37 -16.00
CA PRO A 40 17.62 -9.19 -17.14
C PRO A 40 17.00 -8.73 -18.47
N VAL A 41 16.06 -7.79 -18.42
CA VAL A 41 15.36 -7.24 -19.58
C VAL A 41 15.41 -5.71 -19.58
N PRO A 42 15.40 -5.07 -20.76
CA PRO A 42 15.23 -3.62 -20.84
C PRO A 42 13.95 -3.22 -20.11
N MET A 43 14.08 -2.35 -19.11
CA MET A 43 12.92 -1.81 -18.43
C MET A 43 12.25 -0.78 -19.33
N PRO A 44 10.96 -0.95 -19.68
CA PRO A 44 10.23 0.04 -20.46
C PRO A 44 9.97 1.34 -19.67
N CYS A 45 10.26 1.35 -18.37
CA CYS A 45 10.11 2.49 -17.47
C CYS A 45 11.39 2.77 -16.70
N SER A 46 11.54 3.99 -16.17
CA SER A 46 12.72 4.36 -15.39
C SER A 46 12.79 3.58 -14.06
N PRO A 47 14.00 3.28 -13.54
CA PRO A 47 14.17 2.63 -12.23
C PRO A 47 13.42 3.33 -11.09
N SER A 48 13.31 4.66 -11.16
CA SER A 48 12.55 5.46 -10.18
C SER A 48 11.05 5.11 -10.14
N TRP A 49 10.44 4.71 -11.26
CA TRP A 49 9.04 4.27 -11.29
C TRP A 49 8.85 2.95 -10.56
N VAL A 50 9.75 1.99 -10.79
CA VAL A 50 9.75 0.70 -10.08
C VAL A 50 9.90 0.93 -8.58
N THR A 51 10.87 1.75 -8.18
CA THR A 51 11.09 2.15 -6.79
C THR A 51 9.82 2.71 -6.15
N ALA A 52 9.14 3.64 -6.83
CA ALA A 52 7.91 4.24 -6.32
C ALA A 52 6.79 3.20 -6.18
N LEU A 53 6.56 2.37 -7.20
CA LEU A 53 5.52 1.33 -7.20
C LEU A 53 5.72 0.33 -6.05
N VAL A 54 6.96 -0.12 -5.82
CA VAL A 54 7.31 -1.02 -4.71
C VAL A 54 7.10 -0.34 -3.36
N GLY A 55 7.49 0.94 -3.24
CA GLY A 55 7.22 1.75 -2.06
C GLY A 55 5.73 1.79 -1.69
N PHE A 56 4.84 1.90 -2.69
CA PHE A 56 3.38 1.95 -2.48
C PHE A 56 2.70 0.62 -2.16
N HIS A 57 3.44 -0.49 -1.96
CA HIS A 57 2.83 -1.82 -1.69
C HIS A 57 1.83 -1.80 -0.52
N ALA A 58 2.11 -1.01 0.51
CA ALA A 58 1.28 -0.90 1.71
C ALA A 58 0.37 0.33 1.73
N LEU A 59 0.11 0.98 0.59
CA LEU A 59 -0.75 2.17 0.52
C LEU A 59 -2.13 1.93 1.15
N GLY A 60 -2.71 0.74 0.96
CA GLY A 60 -3.99 0.36 1.57
C GLY A 60 -3.99 0.29 3.11
N LYS A 61 -2.84 0.41 3.78
CA LYS A 61 -2.79 0.57 5.24
C LYS A 61 -3.31 1.94 5.67
N ALA A 62 -3.33 2.93 4.78
CA ALA A 62 -3.93 4.24 5.03
C ALA A 62 -5.47 4.21 5.07
N THR A 63 -6.10 3.04 5.06
CA THR A 63 -7.56 2.89 5.14
C THR A 63 -8.06 2.73 6.58
N PRO A 64 -9.30 3.14 6.87
CA PRO A 64 -9.95 2.95 8.16
C PRO A 64 -9.90 1.51 8.68
N GLY A 65 -10.15 0.53 7.79
CA GLY A 65 -10.23 -0.88 8.16
C GLY A 65 -8.90 -1.46 8.63
N PHE A 66 -7.78 -0.98 8.08
CA PHE A 66 -6.46 -1.33 8.60
C PHE A 66 -6.14 -0.56 9.88
N GLN A 67 -6.35 0.76 9.90
CA GLN A 67 -5.93 1.60 11.02
C GLN A 67 -6.61 1.23 12.34
N LYS A 68 -7.88 0.80 12.31
CA LYS A 68 -8.62 0.38 13.51
C LYS A 68 -8.01 -0.82 14.26
N LYS A 69 -7.17 -1.65 13.62
CA LYS A 69 -6.62 -2.87 14.25
C LYS A 69 -5.70 -2.60 15.44
N LEU A 70 -5.10 -1.42 15.52
CA LEU A 70 -4.20 -1.06 16.63
C LEU A 70 -4.95 -0.64 17.90
N GLY A 71 -6.29 -0.53 17.86
CA GLY A 71 -7.12 -0.21 19.03
C GLY A 71 -6.84 1.15 19.63
N ARG A 72 -6.40 2.12 18.82
CA ARG A 72 -6.00 3.47 19.23
C ARG A 72 -7.14 4.48 19.21
N GLU A 73 -6.90 5.62 19.86
CA GLU A 73 -7.65 6.84 19.64
C GLU A 73 -7.71 7.19 18.15
N LEU A 74 -8.81 7.83 17.80
CA LEU A 74 -9.16 8.22 16.44
C LEU A 74 -8.10 9.16 15.87
N ILE A 75 -7.87 9.08 14.56
CA ILE A 75 -6.94 10.00 13.89
C ILE A 75 -7.55 11.41 13.96
N PRO A 76 -6.79 12.45 14.33
CA PRO A 76 -7.29 13.83 14.31
C PRO A 76 -7.87 14.17 12.93
N GLY A 77 -9.12 14.65 12.89
CA GLY A 77 -9.86 14.89 11.64
C GLY A 77 -10.57 13.67 11.05
N TYR A 78 -10.44 12.48 11.66
CA TYR A 78 -11.16 11.25 11.30
C TYR A 78 -11.72 10.57 12.56
N PRO A 79 -12.79 11.12 13.16
CA PRO A 79 -13.28 10.75 14.49
C PRO A 79 -14.10 9.46 14.54
N HIS A 80 -14.22 8.70 13.44
CA HIS A 80 -14.92 7.43 13.47
C HIS A 80 -14.42 6.48 12.38
N PHE A 81 -14.00 5.27 12.76
CA PHE A 81 -13.74 4.20 11.80
C PHE A 81 -15.04 3.40 11.55
N PRO A 82 -15.47 3.21 10.29
CA PRO A 82 -16.65 2.39 10.01
C PRO A 82 -16.47 0.95 10.54
N PRO A 83 -17.42 0.39 11.32
CA PRO A 83 -17.32 -0.96 11.86
C PRO A 83 -17.06 -2.01 10.77
N ALA A 84 -17.77 -1.89 9.64
CA ALA A 84 -17.67 -2.76 8.49
C ALA A 84 -16.53 -2.41 7.51
N ALA A 85 -15.62 -1.49 7.87
CA ALA A 85 -14.50 -1.13 7.00
C ALA A 85 -13.62 -2.35 6.70
N PHE A 86 -13.41 -2.61 5.40
CA PHE A 86 -12.59 -3.69 4.90
C PHE A 86 -11.11 -3.54 5.30
N ASP A 87 -10.50 -4.60 5.80
CA ASP A 87 -9.26 -4.52 6.59
C ASP A 87 -8.03 -5.17 5.93
N ARG A 88 -8.20 -5.68 4.70
CA ARG A 88 -7.15 -6.26 3.86
C ARG A 88 -6.43 -5.16 3.08
N HIS A 89 -5.27 -4.73 3.58
CA HIS A 89 -4.55 -3.59 3.01
C HIS A 89 -3.99 -3.87 1.61
N ASP A 90 -3.63 -5.11 1.31
CA ASP A 90 -3.16 -5.56 0.01
C ASP A 90 -4.24 -5.39 -1.06
N ALA A 91 -5.48 -5.79 -0.74
CA ALA A 91 -6.64 -5.58 -1.59
C ALA A 91 -7.03 -4.09 -1.68
N SER A 92 -6.89 -3.31 -0.61
CA SER A 92 -7.10 -1.85 -0.62
C SER A 92 -6.06 -1.08 -1.40
N THR A 93 -4.81 -1.56 -1.48
CA THR A 93 -3.77 -0.94 -2.31
C THR A 93 -4.19 -0.91 -3.79
N VAL A 94 -4.84 -1.96 -4.30
CA VAL A 94 -5.17 -2.08 -5.74
C VAL A 94 -6.03 -0.91 -6.25
N PRO A 95 -7.26 -0.64 -5.74
CA PRO A 95 -8.08 0.46 -6.24
C PRO A 95 -7.45 1.83 -5.97
N LEU A 96 -6.79 2.03 -4.81
CA LEU A 96 -6.14 3.28 -4.45
C LEU A 96 -5.01 3.63 -5.43
N LEU A 97 -4.08 2.69 -5.64
CA LEU A 97 -2.94 2.90 -6.52
C LEU A 97 -3.39 3.02 -7.98
N ARG A 98 -4.37 2.23 -8.42
CA ARG A 98 -4.94 2.35 -9.77
C ARG A 98 -5.48 3.76 -10.02
N CYS A 99 -6.25 4.31 -9.08
CA CYS A 99 -6.79 5.67 -9.20
C CYS A 99 -5.67 6.71 -9.29
N GLN A 100 -4.64 6.60 -8.45
CA GLN A 100 -3.49 7.51 -8.48
C GLN A 100 -2.71 7.40 -9.80
N LEU A 101 -2.50 6.20 -10.33
CA LEU A 101 -1.79 6.00 -11.59
C LEU A 101 -2.57 6.60 -12.77
N VAL A 102 -3.89 6.43 -12.82
CA VAL A 102 -4.74 7.07 -13.85
C VAL A 102 -4.70 8.60 -13.73
N GLN A 103 -4.69 9.14 -12.51
CA GLN A 103 -4.51 10.59 -12.27
C GLN A 103 -3.12 11.09 -12.71
N ARG A 104 -2.16 10.19 -12.86
CA ARG A 104 -0.81 10.45 -13.41
C ARG A 104 -0.67 9.96 -14.86
N GLU A 105 -1.78 9.94 -15.59
CA GLU A 105 -1.85 9.70 -17.04
C GLU A 105 -1.47 8.28 -17.49
N ALA A 106 -1.32 7.32 -16.56
CA ALA A 106 -1.21 5.92 -16.95
C ALA A 106 -2.51 5.45 -17.60
N SER A 107 -2.40 4.61 -18.62
CA SER A 107 -3.57 3.98 -19.23
C SER A 107 -4.34 3.15 -18.18
N LYS A 108 -5.66 3.02 -18.34
CA LYS A 108 -6.47 2.23 -17.39
C LYS A 108 -5.99 0.78 -17.29
N SER A 109 -5.51 0.20 -18.40
CA SER A 109 -4.94 -1.14 -18.45
C SER A 109 -3.62 -1.23 -17.68
N ASP A 110 -2.69 -0.30 -17.90
CA ASP A 110 -1.39 -0.31 -17.21
C ASP A 110 -1.56 -0.03 -15.72
N ALA A 111 -2.41 0.94 -15.37
CA ALA A 111 -2.75 1.24 -13.98
C ALA A 111 -3.33 0.02 -13.27
N GLN A 112 -4.19 -0.75 -13.94
CA GLN A 112 -4.74 -1.98 -13.37
C GLN A 112 -3.67 -3.07 -13.22
N LEU A 113 -2.82 -3.26 -14.22
CA LEU A 113 -1.77 -4.27 -14.21
C LEU A 113 -0.74 -3.99 -13.10
N LEU A 114 -0.24 -2.75 -13.04
CA LEU A 114 0.71 -2.30 -12.03
C LEU A 114 0.12 -2.37 -10.63
N ALA A 115 -1.11 -1.89 -10.43
CA ALA A 115 -1.76 -1.94 -9.12
C ALA A 115 -2.05 -3.39 -8.67
N SER A 116 -2.45 -4.28 -9.59
CA SER A 116 -2.62 -5.70 -9.30
C SER A 116 -1.30 -6.37 -8.90
N ALA A 117 -0.21 -6.08 -9.61
CA ALA A 117 1.12 -6.61 -9.28
C ALA A 117 1.58 -6.16 -7.90
N VAL A 118 1.42 -4.87 -7.58
CA VAL A 118 1.75 -4.30 -6.26
C VAL A 118 0.85 -4.85 -5.15
N GLY A 119 -0.44 -5.05 -5.42
CA GLY A 119 -1.39 -5.67 -4.50
C GLY A 119 -1.06 -7.12 -4.17
N ALA A 120 -0.36 -7.83 -5.05
CA ALA A 120 0.00 -9.23 -4.86
C ALA A 120 1.22 -9.46 -3.94
N HIS A 121 1.67 -8.45 -3.20
CA HIS A 121 2.90 -8.49 -2.39
C HIS A 121 2.89 -9.52 -1.24
N HIS A 122 1.75 -10.14 -0.91
CA HIS A 122 1.67 -11.29 0.02
C HIS A 122 1.72 -12.66 -0.69
N GLY A 123 2.07 -12.70 -1.98
CA GLY A 123 2.31 -13.94 -2.74
C GLY A 123 1.13 -14.41 -3.60
N HIS A 124 0.01 -13.69 -3.64
CA HIS A 124 -1.18 -14.08 -4.41
C HIS A 124 -1.88 -12.87 -5.03
N LEU A 125 -2.44 -13.03 -6.24
CA LEU A 125 -3.29 -12.03 -6.86
C LEU A 125 -4.58 -11.81 -6.06
N ILE A 126 -5.03 -10.56 -5.98
CA ILE A 126 -6.28 -10.22 -5.33
C ILE A 126 -7.46 -10.55 -6.25
N ASN A 127 -8.41 -11.34 -5.75
CA ASN A 127 -9.61 -11.69 -6.50
C ASN A 127 -10.52 -10.46 -6.69
N SER A 128 -11.40 -10.52 -7.70
CA SER A 128 -12.25 -9.38 -8.06
C SER A 128 -13.27 -9.01 -6.97
N VAL A 129 -13.67 -9.94 -6.10
CA VAL A 129 -14.62 -9.70 -5.01
C VAL A 129 -13.97 -8.84 -3.93
N ASP A 130 -12.76 -9.19 -3.51
CA ASP A 130 -12.01 -8.48 -2.49
C ASP A 130 -11.58 -7.09 -2.99
N CYS A 131 -11.15 -6.98 -4.26
CA CYS A 131 -10.88 -5.69 -4.90
C CYS A 131 -12.12 -4.76 -4.89
N ARG A 132 -13.32 -5.29 -5.16
CA ARG A 132 -14.56 -4.49 -5.11
C ARG A 132 -14.90 -4.05 -3.69
N LYS A 133 -14.84 -4.96 -2.71
CA LYS A 133 -15.08 -4.64 -1.30
C LYS A 133 -14.13 -3.57 -0.78
N ALA A 134 -12.86 -3.68 -1.15
CA ALA A 134 -11.83 -2.70 -0.86
C ALA A 134 -12.13 -1.32 -1.46
N GLY A 135 -12.50 -1.27 -2.75
CA GLY A 135 -12.78 0.00 -3.44
C GLY A 135 -14.01 0.76 -2.90
N CYS A 136 -14.97 0.06 -2.29
CA CYS A 136 -16.11 0.70 -1.62
C CYS A 136 -15.78 1.25 -0.22
N SER A 137 -14.64 0.86 0.36
CA SER A 137 -14.23 1.18 1.73
C SER A 137 -13.06 2.16 1.79
N ALA A 138 -12.51 2.55 0.64
CA ALA A 138 -11.32 3.36 0.47
C ALA A 138 -11.65 4.81 0.13
#